data_AF-A0AAD7DFW9-F1
#
_entry.id   AF-A0AAD7DFW9-F1
#
_cell.length_a   1.000
_cell.length_b   1.000
_cell.length_c   1.000
_cell.angle_alpha   90.00
_cell.angle_beta   90.00
_cell.angle_gamma   90.00
#
_symmetry.space_group_name_H-M   'P 1'
#
loop_
_entity.id
_entity.type
_entity.pdbx_description
1 polymer ?
#
loop_
_entity_poly.entity_id
_entity_poly.type
_entity_poly.pdbx_seq_one_letter_code
_entity_poly.pdbx_strand_id
1 'polypeptide(L)'
;MADDGIREISRKRAPIPKFQVAIVMLIQFSEPIAALVIYPFIVQLIRDTKVTGGEESKTGFYAGLLESVFFLAESLTVFPSGRLSDVYGRRIVLLLGPFGLTMSMLGFGLSKNFWFLFFFRCIQGACNGNIGVSRTVVSEIADPSNIADIFSMTNLMWSLASTIAPLMGGMLANPADKWPATLGTIALLRDYPYLLPCGAAASVAFLAFTLAFVGLKETLPSIVARRQENAPEEAETDPLLPAAPPELHAPPPPLRDLLVRPVFIALANHGLLAFCHMANEALVPVFFATSISLGGLGLKPHDIGLILGLAGLCNALVQISFGGRIIRWYGARRMFTTGFCALAAQFAMYPLTSYLARRAGRVDAVVYLALAGQLSCTFVVYFAYSSTYMFIMNAAPGPASLGSVNGLAQLVGTVLRSASASFALSLFSLSAEHHLIGGNMVYIVLAAAALGAARCSLLLPKTLRPEAKP
;
A
#
# COMPACT_ATOMS: atom_id res chain seq x y z
N MET A 1 -51.17 -12.71 -23.97
CA MET A 1 -50.39 -13.97 -23.90
C MET A 1 -49.15 -13.78 -24.77
N ALA A 2 -48.06 -13.33 -24.16
CA ALA A 2 -46.69 -13.39 -24.68
C ALA A 2 -45.80 -13.01 -23.50
N ASP A 3 -45.47 -14.04 -22.72
CA ASP A 3 -44.60 -14.01 -21.56
C ASP A 3 -43.15 -14.09 -22.06
N ASP A 4 -42.55 -12.94 -22.40
CA ASP A 4 -41.10 -12.87 -22.66
C ASP A 4 -40.38 -12.79 -21.31
N GLY A 5 -40.27 -13.97 -20.70
CA GLY A 5 -39.46 -14.22 -19.54
C GLY A 5 -38.00 -13.87 -19.80
N ILE A 6 -37.57 -12.72 -19.27
CA ILE A 6 -36.17 -12.43 -19.00
C ILE A 6 -35.71 -13.47 -17.96
N ARG A 7 -35.31 -14.65 -18.44
CA ARG A 7 -34.46 -15.56 -17.68
C ARG A 7 -33.13 -14.85 -17.52
N GLU A 8 -32.94 -14.19 -16.38
CA GLU A 8 -31.62 -14.04 -15.77
C GLU A 8 -31.03 -15.45 -15.69
N ILE A 9 -30.23 -15.81 -16.70
CA ILE A 9 -29.32 -16.95 -16.58
C ILE A 9 -28.39 -16.53 -15.45
N SER A 10 -28.66 -17.05 -14.25
CA SER A 10 -27.69 -17.09 -13.17
C SER A 10 -26.43 -17.73 -13.75
N ARG A 11 -25.49 -16.91 -14.23
CA ARG A 11 -24.21 -17.38 -14.73
C ARG A 11 -23.58 -18.12 -13.56
N LYS A 12 -23.55 -19.45 -13.62
CA LYS A 12 -22.80 -20.28 -12.69
C LYS A 12 -21.40 -19.69 -12.60
N ARG A 13 -20.98 -19.29 -11.40
CA ARG A 13 -19.62 -18.76 -11.16
C ARG A 13 -18.61 -19.74 -11.75
N ALA A 14 -17.79 -19.27 -12.68
CA ALA A 14 -16.75 -20.09 -13.26
C ALA A 14 -15.73 -20.51 -12.19
N PRO A 15 -15.14 -21.71 -12.31
CA PRO A 15 -14.12 -22.18 -11.37
C PRO A 15 -12.90 -21.26 -11.37
N ILE A 16 -12.51 -20.77 -10.20
CA ILE A 16 -11.33 -19.93 -10.03
C ILE A 16 -10.09 -20.82 -9.95
N PRO A 17 -8.98 -20.52 -10.66
CA PRO A 17 -7.70 -21.20 -10.46
C PRO A 17 -7.08 -20.78 -9.11
N LYS A 18 -7.60 -21.35 -8.02
CA LYS A 18 -7.31 -20.95 -6.62
C LYS A 18 -5.81 -20.87 -6.33
N PHE A 19 -5.01 -21.81 -6.86
CA PHE A 19 -3.57 -21.84 -6.64
C PHE A 19 -2.83 -20.68 -7.33
N GLN A 20 -3.17 -20.35 -8.59
CA GLN A 20 -2.57 -19.20 -9.29
C GLN A 20 -2.93 -17.88 -8.59
N VAL A 21 -4.21 -17.73 -8.23
CA VAL A 21 -4.67 -16.53 -7.50
C VAL A 21 -3.96 -16.42 -6.15
N ALA A 22 -3.82 -17.51 -5.40
CA ALA A 22 -3.13 -17.50 -4.10
C ALA A 22 -1.66 -17.07 -4.22
N ILE A 23 -0.94 -17.52 -5.25
CA ILE A 23 0.45 -17.10 -5.51
C ILE A 23 0.50 -15.59 -5.80
N VAL A 24 -0.36 -15.08 -6.69
CA VAL A 24 -0.39 -13.65 -7.01
C VAL A 24 -0.77 -12.80 -5.79
N MET A 25 -1.69 -13.29 -4.94
CA MET A 25 -2.02 -12.63 -3.68
C MET A 25 -0.85 -12.63 -2.69
N LEU A 26 -0.08 -13.72 -2.63
CA LEU A 26 1.10 -13.79 -1.77
C LEU A 26 2.22 -12.83 -2.23
N ILE A 27 2.42 -12.69 -3.55
CA ILE A 27 3.34 -11.68 -4.11
C ILE A 27 2.89 -10.29 -3.67
N GLN A 28 1.64 -9.94 -3.92
CA GLN A 28 1.05 -8.64 -3.53
C GLN A 28 1.02 -8.41 -2.01
N PHE A 29 1.03 -9.47 -1.21
CA PHE A 29 1.14 -9.38 0.25
C PHE A 29 2.58 -9.09 0.71
N SER A 30 3.57 -9.67 0.05
CA SER A 30 4.98 -9.52 0.42
C SER A 30 5.52 -8.09 0.20
N GLU A 31 4.99 -7.38 -0.79
CA GLU A 31 5.35 -6.01 -1.15
C GLU A 31 5.13 -5.00 0.00
N PRO A 32 3.90 -4.78 0.52
CA PRO A 32 3.65 -3.89 1.65
C PRO A 32 4.33 -4.35 2.94
N ILE A 33 4.52 -5.65 3.15
CA ILE A 33 5.31 -6.14 4.30
C ILE A 33 6.72 -5.55 4.24
N ALA A 34 7.40 -5.69 3.09
CA ALA A 34 8.75 -5.21 2.90
C ALA A 34 8.84 -3.67 2.95
N ALA A 35 7.81 -2.97 2.48
CA ALA A 35 7.74 -1.51 2.52
C ALA A 35 7.53 -0.96 3.94
N LEU A 36 6.64 -1.56 4.73
CA LEU A 36 6.15 -0.99 6.00
C LEU A 36 6.89 -1.53 7.24
N VAL A 37 7.65 -2.63 7.13
CA VAL A 37 8.36 -3.24 8.27
C VAL A 37 9.33 -2.28 8.96
N ILE A 38 9.83 -1.27 8.25
CA ILE A 38 10.82 -0.35 8.81
C ILE A 38 10.23 0.72 9.73
N TYR A 39 8.93 1.01 9.65
CA TYR A 39 8.30 2.14 10.33
C TYR A 39 8.55 2.20 11.84
N PRO A 40 8.47 1.08 12.59
CA PRO A 40 8.74 1.13 14.03
C PRO A 40 10.17 1.57 14.37
N PHE A 41 11.14 1.30 13.51
CA PHE A 41 12.55 1.51 13.80
C PHE A 41 13.27 2.50 12.89
N ILE A 42 12.62 3.07 11.88
CA ILE A 42 13.23 3.95 10.87
C ILE A 42 13.95 5.15 11.50
N VAL A 43 13.36 5.76 12.53
CA VAL A 43 13.97 6.91 13.24
C VAL A 43 15.23 6.49 13.97
N GLN A 44 15.20 5.37 14.70
CA GLN A 44 16.38 4.89 15.41
C GLN A 44 17.48 4.46 14.43
N LEU A 45 17.12 3.76 13.35
CA LEU A 45 18.02 3.37 12.27
C LEU A 45 18.77 4.58 11.69
N ILE A 46 18.07 5.67 11.40
CA ILE A 46 18.70 6.89 10.87
C ILE A 46 19.64 7.52 11.89
N ARG A 47 19.25 7.59 13.16
CA ARG A 47 20.13 8.09 14.23
C ARG A 47 21.41 7.25 14.33
N ASP A 48 21.29 5.93 14.21
CA ASP A 48 22.42 4.99 14.26
C ASP A 48 23.38 5.15 13.07
N THR A 49 22.89 5.59 11.90
CA THR A 49 23.77 5.93 10.76
C THR A 49 24.60 7.19 10.97
N LYS A 50 24.27 8.01 11.97
CA LYS A 50 24.92 9.30 12.29
C LYS A 50 24.87 10.34 11.17
N VAL A 51 24.05 10.15 10.14
CA VAL A 51 23.93 11.08 8.99
C VAL A 51 23.46 12.48 9.39
N THR A 52 22.72 12.59 10.50
CA THR A 52 22.19 13.86 11.01
C THR A 52 23.19 14.66 11.84
N GLY A 53 24.40 14.14 12.08
CA GLY A 53 25.39 14.80 12.95
C GLY A 53 24.95 14.90 14.43
N GLY A 54 23.92 14.13 14.84
CA GLY A 54 23.35 14.18 16.19
C GLY A 54 22.12 15.09 16.32
N GLU A 55 21.72 15.79 15.25
CA GLU A 55 20.54 16.65 15.27
C GLU A 55 19.24 15.83 15.13
N GLU A 56 18.44 15.79 16.19
CA GLU A 56 17.20 15.03 16.21
C GLU A 56 16.14 15.59 15.23
N SER A 57 16.06 16.91 15.07
CA SER A 57 15.12 17.61 14.17
C SER A 57 15.25 17.16 12.72
N LYS A 58 16.48 16.89 12.25
CA LYS A 58 16.77 16.45 10.87
C LYS A 58 16.42 14.98 10.61
N THR A 59 16.15 14.19 11.65
CA THR A 59 15.87 12.75 11.51
C THR A 59 14.63 12.49 10.65
N GLY A 60 13.60 13.34 10.78
CA GLY A 60 12.39 13.26 9.96
C GLY A 60 12.69 13.42 8.47
N PHE A 61 13.50 14.41 8.09
CA PHE A 61 13.88 14.65 6.70
C PHE A 61 14.49 13.41 6.03
N TYR A 62 15.48 12.78 6.68
CA TYR A 62 16.13 11.57 6.16
C TYR A 62 15.19 10.36 6.13
N ALA A 63 14.24 10.26 7.06
CA ALA A 63 13.19 9.23 7.05
C ALA A 63 12.27 9.42 5.84
N GLY A 64 11.82 10.65 5.61
CA GLY A 64 11.03 11.02 4.44
C GLY A 64 11.75 10.72 3.14
N LEU A 65 13.06 10.96 3.08
CA LEU A 65 13.87 10.66 1.90
C LEU A 65 13.92 9.16 1.57
N LEU A 66 14.11 8.29 2.58
CA LEU A 66 14.10 6.83 2.40
C LEU A 66 12.74 6.30 1.95
N GLU A 67 11.65 6.81 2.53
CA GLU A 67 10.30 6.43 2.12
C GLU A 67 9.97 6.91 0.71
N SER A 68 10.36 8.14 0.39
CA SER A 68 10.05 8.76 -0.90
C SER A 68 10.82 8.12 -2.04
N VAL A 69 12.09 7.77 -1.84
CA VAL A 69 12.89 7.16 -2.90
C VAL A 69 12.38 5.75 -3.26
N PHE A 70 11.80 5.02 -2.31
CA PHE A 70 11.13 3.75 -2.58
C PHE A 70 9.95 3.94 -3.55
N PHE A 71 9.01 4.82 -3.22
CA PHE A 71 7.85 5.08 -4.08
C PHE A 71 8.22 5.78 -5.39
N LEU A 72 9.28 6.60 -5.39
CA LEU A 72 9.79 7.23 -6.61
C LEU A 72 10.34 6.16 -7.56
N ALA A 73 11.21 5.27 -7.07
CA ALA A 73 11.75 4.18 -7.86
C ALA A 73 10.63 3.27 -8.39
N GLU A 74 9.63 2.95 -7.56
CA GLU A 74 8.43 2.22 -7.99
C GLU A 74 7.70 2.96 -9.12
N SER A 75 7.41 4.26 -8.95
CA SER A 75 6.69 5.04 -9.97
C SER A 75 7.40 5.07 -11.33
N LEU A 76 8.74 5.09 -11.32
CA LEU A 76 9.57 5.06 -12.51
C LEU A 76 9.59 3.68 -13.17
N THR A 77 9.43 2.59 -12.41
CA THR A 77 9.48 1.22 -12.93
C THR A 77 8.12 0.58 -13.24
N VAL A 78 7.00 1.19 -12.84
CA VAL A 78 5.63 0.68 -13.14
C VAL A 78 5.41 0.48 -14.65
N PHE A 79 5.73 1.47 -15.49
CA PHE A 79 5.57 1.31 -16.94
C PHE A 79 6.61 0.38 -17.58
N PRO A 80 7.92 0.53 -17.29
CA PRO A 80 8.93 -0.41 -17.81
C PRO A 80 8.63 -1.86 -17.47
N SER A 81 8.21 -2.17 -16.24
CA SER A 81 7.88 -3.54 -15.83
C SER A 81 6.65 -4.09 -16.55
N GLY A 82 5.62 -3.26 -16.78
CA GLY A 82 4.49 -3.59 -17.63
C GLY A 82 4.94 -3.97 -19.04
N ARG A 83 5.70 -3.10 -19.71
CA ARG A 83 6.23 -3.35 -21.07
C ARG A 83 7.16 -4.57 -21.11
N LEU A 84 8.00 -4.75 -20.10
CA LEU A 84 8.87 -5.92 -19.98
C LEU A 84 8.05 -7.20 -19.90
N SER A 85 6.92 -7.17 -19.17
CA SER A 85 6.02 -8.32 -19.06
C SER A 85 5.26 -8.62 -20.36
N ASP A 86 4.98 -7.60 -21.18
CA ASP A 86 4.34 -7.78 -22.49
C ASP A 86 5.30 -8.44 -23.51
N VAL A 87 6.61 -8.22 -23.36
CA VAL A 87 7.63 -8.76 -24.28
C VAL A 87 8.19 -10.11 -23.83
N TYR A 88 8.56 -10.23 -22.56
CA TYR A 88 9.26 -11.40 -22.03
C TYR A 88 8.35 -12.38 -21.26
N GLY A 89 7.08 -12.02 -21.05
CA GLY A 89 6.10 -12.84 -20.31
C GLY A 89 5.83 -12.32 -18.90
N ARG A 90 4.63 -12.60 -18.40
CA ARG A 90 4.16 -12.17 -17.08
C ARG A 90 4.93 -12.85 -15.96
N ARG A 91 5.25 -14.13 -16.14
CA ARG A 91 5.89 -14.95 -15.10
C ARG A 91 7.25 -14.41 -14.70
N ILE A 92 8.09 -14.00 -15.66
CA ILE A 92 9.44 -13.53 -15.38
C ILE A 92 9.41 -12.27 -14.50
N VAL A 93 8.56 -11.30 -14.86
CA VAL A 93 8.46 -10.04 -14.12
C VAL A 93 7.88 -10.24 -12.70
N LEU A 94 6.93 -11.17 -12.55
CA LEU A 94 6.38 -11.54 -11.23
C LEU A 94 7.34 -12.33 -10.34
N LEU A 95 8.39 -12.95 -10.91
CA LEU A 95 9.45 -13.59 -10.13
C LEU A 95 10.55 -12.61 -9.71
N LEU A 96 10.91 -11.67 -10.60
CA LEU A 96 11.94 -10.67 -10.33
C LEU A 96 11.58 -9.76 -9.15
N GLY A 97 10.30 -9.44 -8.98
CA GLY A 97 9.82 -8.61 -7.86
C GLY A 97 10.17 -9.18 -6.49
N PRO A 98 9.56 -10.30 -6.05
CA PRO A 98 9.80 -10.87 -4.73
C PRO A 98 11.26 -11.31 -4.51
N PHE A 99 11.96 -11.75 -5.57
CA PHE A 99 13.40 -12.02 -5.49
C PHE A 99 14.21 -10.75 -5.16
N GLY A 100 13.94 -9.66 -5.89
CA GLY A 100 14.57 -8.36 -5.66
C GLY A 100 14.23 -7.76 -4.30
N LEU A 101 12.99 -7.92 -3.83
CA LEU A 101 12.58 -7.56 -2.47
C LEU A 101 13.36 -8.33 -1.40
N THR A 102 13.58 -9.63 -1.61
CA THR A 102 14.37 -10.46 -0.70
C THR A 102 15.80 -9.95 -0.60
N MET A 103 16.47 -9.76 -1.74
CA MET A 103 17.88 -9.32 -1.77
C MET A 103 18.05 -7.91 -1.20
N SER A 104 17.15 -6.99 -1.57
CA SER A 104 17.19 -5.61 -1.09
C SER A 104 16.91 -5.50 0.41
N MET A 105 15.97 -6.27 0.97
CA MET A 105 15.73 -6.25 2.42
C MET A 105 16.88 -6.82 3.22
N LEU A 106 17.53 -7.89 2.76
CA LEU A 106 18.74 -8.39 3.40
C LEU A 106 19.88 -7.36 3.36
N GLY A 107 20.09 -6.72 2.20
CA GLY A 107 21.07 -5.64 2.05
C GLY A 107 20.77 -4.42 2.92
N PHE A 108 19.50 -4.02 3.03
CA PHE A 108 19.05 -2.93 3.90
C PHE A 108 19.31 -3.26 5.37
N GLY A 109 18.99 -4.47 5.83
CA GLY A 109 19.27 -4.92 7.19
C GLY A 109 20.75 -5.01 7.56
N LEU A 110 21.62 -5.21 6.55
CA LEU A 110 23.08 -5.24 6.68
C LEU A 110 23.74 -3.86 6.50
N SER A 111 22.96 -2.78 6.37
CA SER A 111 23.51 -1.44 6.10
C SER A 111 23.70 -0.64 7.39
N LYS A 112 24.89 -0.05 7.55
CA LYS A 112 25.24 0.89 8.64
C LYS A 112 25.33 2.35 8.20
N ASN A 113 25.34 2.57 6.88
CA ASN A 113 25.51 3.88 6.27
C ASN A 113 24.22 4.26 5.53
N PHE A 114 23.80 5.52 5.70
CA PHE A 114 22.57 6.05 5.12
C PHE A 114 22.48 5.85 3.59
N TRP A 115 23.58 6.03 2.86
CA TRP A 115 23.58 5.91 1.40
C TRP A 115 23.38 4.47 0.91
N PHE A 116 23.81 3.48 1.69
CA PHE A 116 23.50 2.08 1.39
C PHE A 116 22.02 1.75 1.69
N LEU A 117 21.45 2.30 2.76
CA LEU A 117 20.01 2.20 3.02
C LEU A 117 19.20 2.81 1.87
N PHE A 118 19.62 3.99 1.41
CA PHE A 118 19.03 4.68 0.27
C PHE A 118 19.11 3.82 -1.00
N PHE A 119 20.29 3.28 -1.32
CA PHE A 119 20.50 2.42 -2.48
C PHE A 119 19.61 1.16 -2.45
N PHE A 120 19.56 0.45 -1.33
CA PHE A 120 18.70 -0.74 -1.22
C PHE A 120 17.22 -0.37 -1.25
N ARG A 121 16.82 0.81 -0.78
CA ARG A 121 15.44 1.30 -0.98
C ARG A 121 15.11 1.61 -2.43
N CYS A 122 16.05 2.13 -3.21
CA CYS A 122 15.85 2.28 -4.65
C CYS A 122 15.61 0.92 -5.32
N ILE A 123 16.43 -0.09 -5.01
CA ILE A 123 16.26 -1.44 -5.57
C ILE A 123 14.91 -2.02 -5.16
N GLN A 124 14.55 -1.89 -3.89
CA GLN A 124 13.29 -2.40 -3.38
C GLN A 124 12.08 -1.77 -4.11
N GLY A 125 12.09 -0.45 -4.28
CA GLY A 125 11.04 0.26 -5.03
C GLY A 125 11.02 -0.13 -6.51
N ALA A 126 12.18 -0.22 -7.14
CA ALA A 126 12.30 -0.63 -8.54
C ALA A 126 11.71 -2.02 -8.79
N CYS A 127 11.97 -2.97 -7.88
CA CYS A 127 11.43 -4.34 -7.92
C CYS A 127 9.93 -4.40 -7.56
N ASN A 128 9.36 -3.36 -6.97
CA ASN A 128 7.94 -3.26 -6.61
C ASN A 128 7.03 -2.76 -7.77
N GLY A 129 7.61 -2.37 -8.91
CA GLY A 129 6.84 -1.81 -10.03
C GLY A 129 5.86 -2.80 -10.70
N ASN A 130 5.91 -4.08 -10.35
CA ASN A 130 5.13 -5.15 -11.00
C ASN A 130 3.67 -5.26 -10.52
N ILE A 131 3.17 -4.38 -9.64
CA ILE A 131 1.75 -4.33 -9.23
C ILE A 131 0.80 -4.30 -10.43
N GLY A 132 1.15 -3.54 -11.48
CA GLY A 132 0.38 -3.50 -12.72
C GLY A 132 0.31 -4.87 -13.41
N VAL A 133 1.43 -5.60 -13.43
CA VAL A 133 1.52 -6.95 -14.00
C VAL A 133 0.68 -7.94 -13.21
N SER A 134 0.69 -7.87 -11.87
CA SER A 134 -0.15 -8.70 -11.01
C SER A 134 -1.64 -8.51 -11.32
N ARG A 135 -2.08 -7.27 -11.56
CA ARG A 135 -3.47 -6.97 -11.96
C ARG A 135 -3.80 -7.52 -13.34
N THR A 136 -2.87 -7.42 -14.29
CA THR A 136 -3.03 -8.02 -15.62
C THR A 136 -3.18 -9.53 -15.53
N VAL A 137 -2.32 -10.22 -14.77
CA VAL A 137 -2.43 -11.67 -14.55
C VAL A 137 -3.77 -12.04 -13.93
N VAL A 138 -4.21 -11.30 -12.90
CA VAL A 138 -5.56 -11.49 -12.31
C VAL A 138 -6.65 -11.34 -13.37
N SER A 139 -6.59 -10.33 -14.23
CA SER A 139 -7.60 -10.15 -15.29
C SER A 139 -7.55 -11.22 -16.39
N GLU A 140 -6.37 -11.80 -16.65
CA GLU A 140 -6.19 -12.87 -17.65
C GLU A 140 -6.68 -14.23 -17.13
N ILE A 141 -6.61 -14.50 -15.81
CA ILE A 141 -7.02 -15.78 -15.21
C ILE A 141 -8.44 -15.76 -14.61
N ALA A 142 -8.99 -14.57 -14.35
CA ALA A 142 -10.30 -14.41 -13.75
C ALA A 142 -11.41 -14.43 -14.79
N ASP A 143 -12.57 -14.96 -14.40
CA ASP A 143 -13.78 -14.87 -15.20
C ASP A 143 -14.52 -13.56 -14.87
N PRO A 144 -15.27 -12.96 -15.80
CA PRO A 144 -16.08 -11.77 -15.52
C PRO A 144 -17.01 -11.89 -14.30
N SER A 145 -17.43 -13.11 -13.93
CA SER A 145 -18.26 -13.37 -12.74
C SER A 145 -17.51 -13.30 -11.40
N ASN A 146 -16.17 -13.34 -11.38
CA ASN A 146 -15.36 -13.40 -10.15
C ASN A 146 -14.22 -12.38 -10.09
N ILE A 147 -13.91 -11.68 -11.19
CA ILE A 147 -12.82 -10.69 -11.27
C ILE A 147 -12.93 -9.59 -10.21
N ALA A 148 -14.14 -9.10 -9.92
CA ALA A 148 -14.38 -8.08 -8.91
C ALA A 148 -14.04 -8.58 -7.49
N ASP A 149 -14.37 -9.84 -7.18
CA ASP A 149 -14.05 -10.44 -5.89
C ASP A 149 -12.54 -10.60 -5.73
N ILE A 150 -11.84 -11.05 -6.78
CA ILE A 150 -10.39 -11.24 -6.74
C ILE A 150 -9.67 -9.89 -6.56
N PHE A 151 -10.07 -8.84 -7.29
CA PHE A 151 -9.49 -7.52 -7.07
C PHE A 151 -9.79 -6.94 -5.68
N SER A 152 -10.95 -7.29 -5.08
CA SER A 152 -11.24 -6.88 -3.70
C SER A 152 -10.29 -7.53 -2.69
N MET A 153 -9.84 -8.77 -2.95
CA MET A 153 -8.86 -9.48 -2.12
C MET A 153 -7.48 -8.80 -2.15
N THR A 154 -7.09 -8.17 -3.25
CA THR A 154 -5.83 -7.40 -3.31
C THR A 154 -5.77 -6.31 -2.25
N ASN A 155 -6.86 -5.56 -2.05
CA ASN A 155 -6.92 -4.51 -1.03
C ASN A 155 -6.87 -5.09 0.39
N LEU A 156 -7.46 -6.28 0.60
CA LEU A 156 -7.36 -7.00 1.86
C LEU A 156 -5.91 -7.38 2.18
N MET A 157 -5.12 -7.81 1.18
CA MET A 157 -3.71 -8.14 1.38
C MET A 157 -2.91 -6.95 1.90
N TRP A 158 -3.15 -5.74 1.34
CA TRP A 158 -2.52 -4.51 1.84
C TRP A 158 -2.88 -4.23 3.30
N SER A 159 -4.17 -4.37 3.65
CA SER A 159 -4.64 -4.15 5.03
C SER A 159 -4.00 -5.13 6.02
N LEU A 160 -3.94 -6.42 5.68
CA LEU A 160 -3.27 -7.44 6.50
C LEU A 160 -1.77 -7.16 6.64
N ALA A 161 -1.11 -6.78 5.54
CA ALA A 161 0.31 -6.46 5.57
C ALA A 161 0.61 -5.23 6.43
N SER A 162 -0.21 -4.17 6.33
CA SER A 162 -0.08 -2.98 7.18
C SER A 162 -0.26 -3.25 8.68
N THR A 163 -0.86 -4.39 9.03
CA THR A 163 -0.96 -4.88 10.41
C THR A 163 0.29 -5.64 10.85
N ILE A 164 0.71 -6.60 10.02
CA ILE A 164 1.78 -7.54 10.38
C ILE A 164 3.15 -6.86 10.29
N ALA A 165 3.36 -5.96 9.34
CA ALA A 165 4.68 -5.37 9.11
C ALA A 165 5.19 -4.52 10.30
N PRO A 166 4.41 -3.58 10.88
CA PRO A 166 4.87 -2.81 12.03
C PRO A 166 5.06 -3.68 13.27
N LEU A 167 4.21 -4.69 13.47
CA LEU A 167 4.38 -5.64 14.56
C LEU A 167 5.71 -6.40 14.43
N MET A 168 5.96 -6.95 13.25
CA MET A 168 7.20 -7.67 12.92
C MET A 168 8.43 -6.76 13.05
N GLY A 169 8.35 -5.54 12.54
CA GLY A 169 9.43 -4.55 12.62
C GLY A 169 9.79 -4.17 14.05
N GLY A 170 8.79 -3.82 14.85
CA GLY A 170 9.02 -3.35 16.22
C GLY A 170 9.38 -4.48 17.18
N MET A 171 8.79 -5.67 17.03
CA MET A 171 9.10 -6.82 17.89
C MET A 171 10.51 -7.35 17.64
N LEU A 172 10.97 -7.39 16.39
CA LEU A 172 12.26 -7.99 16.03
C LEU A 172 13.44 -7.00 16.03
N ALA A 173 13.20 -5.69 16.02
CA ALA A 173 14.27 -4.68 16.09
C ALA A 173 15.06 -4.75 17.41
N ASN A 174 16.37 -4.48 17.34
CA ASN A 174 17.31 -4.53 18.46
C ASN A 174 17.25 -5.87 19.24
N PRO A 175 17.42 -7.02 18.57
CA PRO A 175 17.26 -8.33 19.20
C PRO A 175 18.33 -8.60 20.26
N ALA A 176 19.52 -8.01 20.14
CA ALA A 176 20.59 -8.17 21.11
C ALA A 176 20.26 -7.55 22.48
N ASP A 177 19.59 -6.40 22.48
CA ASP A 177 19.18 -5.73 23.71
C ASP A 177 17.96 -6.40 24.36
N LYS A 178 17.06 -6.94 23.54
CA LYS A 178 15.82 -7.59 24.01
C LYS A 178 16.06 -9.00 24.54
N TRP A 179 16.89 -9.77 23.85
CA TRP A 179 17.17 -11.16 24.18
C TRP A 179 18.67 -11.37 24.38
N PRO A 180 19.27 -10.77 25.42
CA PRO A 180 20.72 -10.76 25.63
C PRO A 180 21.30 -12.17 25.81
N ALA A 181 20.53 -13.08 26.42
CA ALA A 181 20.96 -14.45 26.70
C ALA A 181 20.94 -15.39 25.47
N THR A 182 20.17 -15.07 24.42
CA THR A 182 20.06 -15.92 23.22
C THR A 182 20.58 -15.18 22.00
N LEU A 183 19.77 -14.29 21.41
CA LEU A 183 20.11 -13.57 20.18
C LEU A 183 21.23 -12.53 20.38
N GLY A 184 21.40 -12.01 21.60
CA GLY A 184 22.48 -11.09 21.95
C GLY A 184 23.88 -11.71 22.01
N THR A 185 23.97 -13.05 22.00
CA THR A 185 25.25 -13.77 21.88
C THR A 185 25.77 -13.80 20.45
N ILE A 186 24.89 -13.58 19.46
CA ILE A 186 25.23 -13.62 18.04
C ILE A 186 25.83 -12.27 17.63
N ALA A 187 27.13 -12.25 17.32
CA ALA A 187 27.85 -11.04 16.93
C ALA A 187 27.18 -10.30 15.75
N LEU A 188 26.71 -11.04 14.74
CA LEU A 188 26.02 -10.48 13.58
C LEU A 188 24.78 -9.65 13.97
N LEU A 189 23.96 -10.15 14.91
CA LEU A 189 22.73 -9.46 15.32
C LEU A 189 22.99 -8.28 16.26
N ARG A 190 24.14 -8.27 16.94
CA ARG A 190 24.62 -7.13 17.71
C ARG A 190 25.13 -6.02 16.79
N ASP A 191 25.88 -6.39 15.76
CA ASP A 191 26.44 -5.45 14.79
C ASP A 191 25.37 -4.89 13.84
N TYR A 192 24.33 -5.66 13.56
CA TYR A 192 23.23 -5.29 12.66
C TYR A 192 21.87 -5.45 13.37
N PRO A 193 21.48 -4.50 14.24
CA PRO A 193 20.28 -4.61 15.07
C PRO A 193 18.95 -4.66 14.28
N TYR A 194 18.98 -4.28 13.01
CA TYR A 194 17.82 -4.26 12.11
C TYR A 194 17.82 -5.42 11.12
N LEU A 195 18.82 -6.31 11.16
CA LEU A 195 18.89 -7.46 10.25
C LEU A 195 17.75 -8.44 10.48
N LEU A 196 17.36 -8.70 11.73
CA LEU A 196 16.30 -9.64 12.06
C LEU A 196 14.91 -9.23 11.54
N PRO A 197 14.39 -8.01 11.77
CA PRO A 197 13.12 -7.58 11.19
C PRO A 197 13.17 -7.57 9.65
N CYS A 198 14.30 -7.16 9.07
CA CYS A 198 14.49 -7.16 7.62
C CYS A 198 14.52 -8.58 7.03
N GLY A 199 15.20 -9.51 7.71
CA GLY A 199 15.27 -10.92 7.35
C GLY A 199 13.90 -11.61 7.44
N ALA A 200 13.07 -11.25 8.43
CA ALA A 200 11.71 -11.76 8.54
C ALA A 200 10.84 -11.29 7.36
N ALA A 201 10.90 -10.01 6.99
CA ALA A 201 10.24 -9.51 5.78
C ALA A 201 10.78 -10.16 4.50
N ALA A 202 12.11 -10.32 4.39
CA ALA A 202 12.75 -11.01 3.28
C ALA A 202 12.30 -12.48 3.18
N SER A 203 12.05 -13.15 4.30
CA SER A 203 11.58 -14.55 4.33
C SER A 203 10.17 -14.68 3.72
N VAL A 204 9.28 -13.71 3.98
CA VAL A 204 7.94 -13.66 3.37
C VAL A 204 8.04 -13.46 1.86
N ALA A 205 8.88 -12.53 1.40
CA ALA A 205 9.13 -12.30 -0.03
C ALA A 205 9.79 -13.51 -0.70
N PHE A 206 10.74 -14.17 -0.02
CA PHE A 206 11.39 -15.37 -0.55
C PHE A 206 10.42 -16.53 -0.69
N LEU A 207 9.52 -16.74 0.29
CA LEU A 207 8.45 -17.72 0.18
C LEU A 207 7.54 -17.42 -1.03
N ALA A 208 7.17 -16.15 -1.23
CA ALA A 208 6.40 -15.73 -2.40
C ALA A 208 7.14 -16.06 -3.71
N PHE A 209 8.44 -15.77 -3.77
CA PHE A 209 9.31 -16.12 -4.90
C PHE A 209 9.37 -17.63 -5.14
N THR A 210 9.61 -18.45 -4.10
CA THR A 210 9.72 -19.90 -4.25
C THR A 210 8.41 -20.53 -4.74
N LEU A 211 7.28 -20.14 -4.15
CA LEU A 211 5.97 -20.64 -4.56
C LEU A 211 5.60 -20.18 -5.97
N ALA A 212 5.94 -18.94 -6.33
CA ALA A 212 5.76 -18.45 -7.69
C ALA A 212 6.70 -19.17 -8.69
N PHE A 213 7.94 -19.46 -8.30
CA PHE A 213 8.92 -20.11 -9.16
C PHE A 213 8.45 -21.51 -9.55
N VAL A 214 7.94 -22.26 -8.57
CA VAL A 214 7.43 -23.63 -8.78
C VAL A 214 6.04 -23.61 -9.43
N GLY A 215 5.16 -22.71 -9.00
CA GLY A 215 3.73 -22.82 -9.27
C GLY A 215 3.13 -21.83 -10.27
N LEU A 216 3.74 -20.67 -10.49
CA LEU A 216 3.17 -19.62 -11.35
C LEU A 216 3.30 -20.02 -12.82
N LYS A 217 2.17 -20.10 -13.51
CA LYS A 217 2.13 -20.39 -14.95
C LYS A 217 2.20 -19.09 -15.75
N GLU A 218 2.71 -19.19 -16.97
CA GLU A 218 2.69 -18.05 -17.89
C GLU A 218 1.25 -17.81 -18.36
N THR A 219 0.83 -16.54 -18.40
CA THR A 219 -0.52 -16.13 -18.79
C THR A 219 -0.54 -15.24 -20.04
N LEU A 220 0.63 -14.76 -20.50
CA LEU A 220 0.72 -13.96 -21.72
C LEU A 220 0.15 -14.75 -22.93
N PRO A 221 -0.92 -14.27 -23.60
CA PRO A 221 -1.60 -15.04 -24.64
C PRO A 221 -0.71 -15.48 -25.80
N SER A 222 0.22 -14.64 -26.24
CA SER A 222 1.14 -14.94 -27.35
C SER A 222 2.10 -16.09 -27.04
N ILE A 223 2.63 -16.15 -25.82
CA ILE A 223 3.53 -17.23 -25.38
C ILE A 223 2.73 -18.51 -25.11
N VAL A 224 1.51 -18.39 -24.56
CA VAL A 224 0.63 -19.54 -24.33
C VAL A 224 0.21 -20.18 -25.65
N ALA A 225 -0.24 -19.40 -26.64
CA ALA A 225 -0.60 -19.88 -27.97
C ALA A 225 0.58 -20.60 -28.65
N ARG A 226 1.76 -19.98 -28.64
CA ARG A 226 2.98 -20.60 -29.18
C ARG A 226 3.35 -21.91 -28.47
N ARG A 227 3.10 -22.04 -27.17
CA ARG A 227 3.33 -23.30 -26.44
C ARG A 227 2.33 -24.38 -26.82
N GLN A 228 1.08 -24.02 -27.07
CA GLN A 228 0.05 -24.96 -27.52
C GLN A 228 0.33 -25.45 -28.94
N GLU A 229 0.79 -24.58 -29.84
CA GLU A 229 1.18 -24.94 -31.21
C GLU A 229 2.41 -25.88 -31.27
N ASN A 230 3.31 -25.80 -30.29
CA ASN A 230 4.53 -26.63 -30.24
C ASN A 230 4.40 -27.87 -29.33
N ALA A 231 3.21 -28.14 -28.77
CA ALA A 231 2.99 -29.35 -27.98
C ALA A 231 2.80 -30.56 -28.90
N PRO A 232 3.46 -31.71 -28.65
CA PRO A 232 3.24 -32.93 -29.42
C PRO A 232 1.76 -33.35 -29.34
N GLU A 233 1.21 -33.84 -30.47
CA GLU A 233 -0.20 -34.28 -30.67
C GLU A 233 -0.59 -35.52 -29.83
N GLU A 234 -0.32 -35.53 -28.52
CA GLU A 234 -0.80 -36.55 -27.60
C GLU A 234 -1.27 -35.91 -26.30
N ALA A 235 -2.51 -35.42 -26.30
CA ALA A 235 -3.46 -35.54 -25.18
C ALA A 235 -4.81 -34.94 -25.58
N GLU A 236 -5.81 -35.81 -25.57
CA GLU A 236 -7.23 -35.58 -25.80
C GLU A 236 -7.86 -34.44 -24.96
N THR A 237 -8.75 -33.70 -25.63
CA THR A 237 -10.04 -33.16 -25.16
C THR A 237 -10.14 -32.75 -23.69
N ASP A 238 -9.73 -31.52 -23.38
CA ASP A 238 -10.37 -30.76 -22.31
C ASP A 238 -11.47 -29.89 -22.97
N PRO A 239 -12.73 -29.86 -22.47
CA PRO A 239 -13.78 -29.06 -23.07
C PRO A 239 -13.35 -27.59 -23.02
N LEU A 240 -13.24 -26.98 -24.20
CA LEU A 240 -12.99 -25.56 -24.41
C LEU A 240 -13.71 -24.74 -23.33
N LEU A 241 -12.94 -24.11 -22.44
CA LEU A 241 -13.43 -22.95 -21.70
C LEU A 241 -14.03 -22.02 -22.77
N PRO A 242 -15.31 -21.63 -22.67
CA PRO A 242 -15.89 -20.74 -23.66
C PRO A 242 -15.04 -19.48 -23.74
N ALA A 243 -14.58 -19.15 -24.95
CA ALA A 243 -13.79 -17.97 -25.21
C ALA A 243 -14.49 -16.75 -24.60
N ALA A 244 -13.70 -15.91 -23.93
CA ALA A 244 -14.22 -14.68 -23.34
C ALA A 244 -14.93 -13.85 -24.43
N PRO A 245 -16.00 -13.11 -24.09
CA PRO A 245 -16.70 -12.28 -25.06
C PRO A 245 -15.74 -11.36 -25.83
N PRO A 246 -15.95 -11.14 -27.14
CA PRO A 246 -15.03 -10.38 -27.99
C PRO A 246 -14.76 -8.94 -27.51
N GLU A 247 -15.66 -8.36 -26.71
CA GLU A 247 -15.48 -7.05 -26.06
C GLU A 247 -14.30 -7.00 -25.07
N LEU A 248 -13.87 -8.13 -24.51
CA LEU A 248 -12.73 -8.21 -23.58
C LEU A 248 -11.38 -8.23 -24.31
N HIS A 249 -11.36 -8.53 -25.62
CA HIS A 249 -10.17 -8.62 -26.47
C HIS A 249 -9.95 -7.39 -27.34
N ALA A 250 -10.81 -6.37 -27.25
CA ALA A 250 -10.58 -5.11 -27.95
C ALA A 250 -9.26 -4.48 -27.46
N PRO A 251 -8.38 -4.02 -28.36
CA PRO A 251 -7.14 -3.37 -27.95
C PRO A 251 -7.47 -2.18 -27.04
N PRO A 252 -6.75 -2.02 -25.91
CA PRO A 252 -7.07 -0.96 -24.97
C PRO A 252 -6.97 0.39 -25.69
N PRO A 253 -7.97 1.28 -25.52
CA PRO A 253 -7.92 2.60 -26.13
C PRO A 253 -6.67 3.36 -25.63
N PRO A 254 -6.09 4.24 -26.45
CA PRO A 254 -4.89 4.96 -26.07
C PRO A 254 -5.15 5.81 -24.83
N LEU A 255 -4.11 6.00 -23.99
CA LEU A 255 -4.23 6.66 -22.67
C LEU A 255 -4.93 8.02 -22.70
N ARG A 256 -4.78 8.78 -23.78
CA ARG A 256 -5.43 10.09 -23.98
C ARG A 256 -6.97 9.98 -24.06
N ASP A 257 -7.48 8.90 -24.63
CA ASP A 257 -8.92 8.67 -24.81
C ASP A 257 -9.57 8.14 -23.51
N LEU A 258 -8.74 7.66 -22.58
CA LEU A 258 -9.17 7.23 -21.24
C LEU A 258 -9.32 8.39 -20.25
N LEU A 259 -8.69 9.54 -20.50
CA LEU A 259 -8.72 10.72 -19.62
C LEU A 259 -10.02 11.53 -19.76
N VAL A 260 -11.15 10.83 -19.86
CA VAL A 260 -12.48 11.45 -19.79
C VAL A 260 -12.72 12.06 -18.41
N ARG A 261 -13.59 13.07 -18.34
CA ARG A 261 -13.85 13.83 -17.11
C ARG A 261 -14.15 12.95 -15.87
N PRO A 262 -14.99 11.90 -15.94
CA PRO A 262 -15.23 11.02 -14.79
C PRO A 262 -13.97 10.30 -14.30
N VAL A 263 -13.15 9.79 -15.23
CA VAL A 263 -11.88 9.11 -14.93
C VAL A 263 -10.91 10.10 -14.30
N PHE A 264 -10.73 11.28 -14.89
CA PHE A 264 -9.86 12.31 -14.34
C PHE A 264 -10.23 12.70 -12.91
N ILE A 265 -11.51 12.93 -12.62
CA ILE A 265 -11.99 13.28 -11.26
C ILE A 265 -11.73 12.13 -10.27
N ALA A 266 -11.96 10.88 -10.68
CA ALA A 266 -11.69 9.71 -9.84
C ALA A 266 -10.19 9.54 -9.54
N LEU A 267 -9.34 9.70 -10.56
CA LEU A 267 -7.88 9.62 -10.42
C LEU A 267 -7.33 10.74 -9.55
N ALA A 268 -7.78 11.98 -9.75
CA ALA A 268 -7.35 13.12 -8.95
C ALA A 268 -7.73 12.93 -7.47
N ASN A 269 -8.95 12.48 -7.19
CA ASN A 269 -9.38 12.18 -5.82
C ASN A 269 -8.61 11.01 -5.20
N HIS A 270 -8.34 9.94 -5.97
CA HIS A 270 -7.49 8.83 -5.52
C HIS A 270 -6.10 9.33 -5.14
N GLY A 271 -5.51 10.15 -6.00
CA GLY A 271 -4.21 10.76 -5.77
C GLY A 271 -4.16 11.64 -4.51
N LEU A 272 -5.17 12.50 -4.30
CA LEU A 272 -5.26 13.34 -3.11
C LEU A 272 -5.40 12.51 -1.82
N LEU A 273 -6.19 11.43 -1.86
CA LEU A 273 -6.29 10.51 -0.73
C LEU A 273 -4.95 9.81 -0.48
N ALA A 274 -4.29 9.34 -1.53
CA ALA A 274 -2.96 8.73 -1.45
C ALA A 274 -1.94 9.68 -0.83
N PHE A 275 -1.91 10.93 -1.28
CA PHE A 275 -1.01 11.95 -0.74
C PHE A 275 -1.26 12.19 0.76
N CYS A 276 -2.50 12.51 1.15
CA CYS A 276 -2.80 12.87 2.54
C CYS A 276 -2.63 11.69 3.49
N HIS A 277 -3.03 10.49 3.08
CA HIS A 277 -2.90 9.30 3.91
C HIS A 277 -1.43 8.88 4.06
N MET A 278 -0.64 8.83 3.00
CA MET A 278 0.78 8.50 3.11
C MET A 278 1.57 9.56 3.89
N ALA A 279 1.23 10.84 3.74
CA ALA A 279 1.81 11.90 4.58
C ALA A 279 1.57 11.62 6.07
N ASN A 280 0.37 11.19 6.43
CA ASN A 280 0.07 10.77 7.80
C ASN A 280 0.81 9.48 8.17
N GLU A 281 0.84 8.48 7.29
CA GLU A 281 1.48 7.19 7.56
C GLU A 281 2.97 7.33 7.85
N ALA A 282 3.67 8.22 7.13
CA ALA A 282 5.06 8.56 7.38
C ALA A 282 5.26 9.37 8.68
N LEU A 283 4.29 10.25 9.03
CA LEU A 283 4.36 11.08 10.24
C LEU A 283 4.21 10.27 11.53
N VAL A 284 3.33 9.27 11.55
CA VAL A 284 3.01 8.49 12.77
C VAL A 284 4.27 7.93 13.46
N PRO A 285 5.13 7.12 12.81
CA PRO A 285 6.30 6.55 13.48
C PRO A 285 7.32 7.61 13.86
N VAL A 286 7.48 8.67 13.05
CA VAL A 286 8.41 9.76 13.35
C VAL A 286 7.96 10.52 14.58
N PHE A 287 6.69 10.90 14.65
CA PHE A 287 6.10 11.56 15.80
C PHE A 287 6.20 10.71 17.07
N PHE A 288 5.95 9.39 16.98
CA PHE A 288 6.05 8.50 18.14
C PHE A 288 7.49 8.39 18.66
N ALA A 289 8.49 8.36 17.79
CA ALA A 289 9.89 8.21 18.18
C ALA A 289 10.58 9.53 18.57
N THR A 290 10.12 10.68 18.05
CA THR A 290 10.66 12.01 18.42
C THR A 290 10.48 12.27 19.91
N SER A 291 11.46 12.89 20.55
CA SER A 291 11.43 13.22 21.98
C SER A 291 10.28 14.15 22.37
N ILE A 292 9.82 14.03 23.62
CA ILE A 292 8.72 14.85 24.17
C ILE A 292 9.08 16.36 24.14
N SER A 293 10.34 16.71 24.32
CA SER A 293 10.85 18.08 24.22
C SER A 293 10.64 18.70 22.84
N LEU A 294 10.81 17.92 21.77
CA LEU A 294 10.57 18.33 20.38
C LEU A 294 9.11 18.15 19.95
N GLY A 295 8.25 17.71 20.86
CA GLY A 295 6.82 17.55 20.63
C GLY A 295 6.37 16.18 20.16
N GLY A 296 7.24 15.17 20.16
CA GLY A 296 6.85 13.77 19.94
C GLY A 296 6.51 13.04 21.25
N LEU A 297 6.70 11.71 21.28
CA LEU A 297 6.39 10.84 22.43
C LEU A 297 7.59 10.10 23.03
N GLY A 298 8.72 10.03 22.32
CA GLY A 298 9.93 9.34 22.77
C GLY A 298 9.78 7.82 22.92
N LEU A 299 8.85 7.20 22.17
CA LEU A 299 8.59 5.76 22.23
C LEU A 299 9.71 4.96 21.56
N LYS A 300 9.98 3.76 22.09
CA LYS A 300 10.94 2.82 21.52
C LYS A 300 10.31 2.06 20.35
N PRO A 301 11.11 1.50 19.41
CA PRO A 301 10.57 0.74 18.28
C PRO A 301 9.64 -0.41 18.65
N HIS A 302 9.89 -1.05 19.79
CA HIS A 302 9.01 -2.08 20.32
C HIS A 302 7.60 -1.56 20.57
N ASP A 303 7.48 -0.44 21.28
CA ASP A 303 6.20 0.12 21.68
C ASP A 303 5.46 0.69 20.45
N ILE A 304 6.21 1.31 19.53
CA ILE A 304 5.68 1.77 18.24
C ILE A 304 5.09 0.58 17.47
N GLY A 305 5.84 -0.52 17.33
CA GLY A 305 5.39 -1.71 16.63
C GLY A 305 4.17 -2.37 17.26
N LEU A 306 4.09 -2.42 18.60
CA LEU A 306 2.91 -2.93 19.30
C LEU A 306 1.69 -2.04 19.09
N ILE A 307 1.82 -0.72 19.22
CA ILE A 307 0.72 0.22 19.03
C ILE A 307 0.19 0.13 17.59
N LEU A 308 1.07 0.19 16.60
CA LEU A 308 0.69 0.13 15.19
C LEU A 308 0.14 -1.24 14.79
N GLY A 309 0.76 -2.32 15.27
CA GLY A 309 0.30 -3.69 15.03
C GLY A 309 -1.09 -3.94 15.61
N LEU A 310 -1.34 -3.54 16.86
CA LEU A 310 -2.65 -3.71 17.48
C LEU A 310 -3.73 -2.85 16.80
N ALA A 311 -3.41 -1.59 16.49
CA ALA A 311 -4.32 -0.72 15.76
C ALA A 311 -4.65 -1.28 14.36
N GLY A 312 -3.64 -1.79 13.65
CA GLY A 312 -3.82 -2.48 12.37
C GLY A 312 -4.72 -3.70 12.48
N LEU A 313 -4.53 -4.53 13.51
CA LEU A 313 -5.34 -5.73 13.74
C LEU A 313 -6.80 -5.37 14.02
N CYS A 314 -7.04 -4.40 14.90
CA CYS A 314 -8.38 -3.85 15.15
C CYS A 314 -9.01 -3.32 13.85
N ASN A 315 -8.27 -2.57 13.05
CA ASN A 315 -8.74 -2.07 11.77
C ASN A 315 -9.11 -3.22 10.81
N ALA A 316 -8.23 -4.20 10.63
CA ALA A 316 -8.47 -5.35 9.75
C ALA A 316 -9.73 -6.13 10.16
N LEU A 317 -9.91 -6.38 11.46
CA LEU A 317 -11.12 -7.04 11.98
C LEU A 317 -12.40 -6.23 11.68
N VAL A 318 -12.35 -4.91 11.83
CA VAL A 318 -13.47 -4.01 11.52
C VAL A 318 -13.76 -3.98 10.01
N GLN A 319 -12.73 -3.91 9.17
CA GLN A 319 -12.85 -3.92 7.71
C GLN A 319 -13.51 -5.21 7.22
N ILE A 320 -13.01 -6.36 7.67
CA ILE A 320 -13.51 -7.69 7.29
C ILE A 320 -14.96 -7.88 7.78
N SER A 321 -15.25 -7.49 9.03
CA SER A 321 -16.55 -7.76 9.65
C SER A 321 -17.66 -6.82 9.17
N PHE A 322 -17.34 -5.55 8.92
CA PHE A 322 -18.35 -4.51 8.70
C PHE A 322 -18.21 -3.74 7.39
N GLY A 323 -17.09 -3.82 6.67
CA GLY A 323 -16.80 -2.87 5.59
C GLY A 323 -17.82 -2.84 4.45
N GLY A 324 -18.13 -4.01 3.89
CA GLY A 324 -19.14 -4.08 2.83
C GLY A 324 -20.56 -3.69 3.29
N ARG A 325 -20.87 -3.80 4.59
CA ARG A 325 -22.16 -3.36 5.15
C ARG A 325 -22.19 -1.84 5.32
N ILE A 326 -21.14 -1.27 5.91
CA ILE A 326 -21.03 0.17 6.16
C ILE A 326 -21.02 0.95 4.85
N ILE A 327 -20.22 0.54 3.85
CA ILE A 327 -20.12 1.27 2.57
C ILE A 327 -21.47 1.28 1.83
N ARG A 328 -22.21 0.17 1.85
CA ARG A 328 -23.54 0.07 1.23
C ARG A 328 -24.59 0.93 1.95
N TRP A 329 -24.56 0.95 3.27
CA TRP A 329 -25.51 1.73 4.08
C TRP A 329 -25.21 3.23 4.08
N TYR A 330 -23.94 3.61 4.28
CA TYR A 330 -23.52 5.01 4.40
C TYR A 330 -23.35 5.70 3.04
N GLY A 331 -23.02 4.92 2.01
CA GLY A 331 -22.76 5.35 0.64
C GLY A 331 -21.29 5.71 0.39
N ALA A 332 -20.77 5.28 -0.76
CA ALA A 332 -19.34 5.40 -1.12
C ALA A 332 -18.84 6.86 -1.14
N ARG A 333 -19.61 7.81 -1.68
CA ARG A 333 -19.19 9.21 -1.74
C ARG A 333 -19.09 9.85 -0.36
N ARG A 334 -20.10 9.61 0.48
CA ARG A 334 -20.09 10.11 1.86
C ARG A 334 -18.93 9.52 2.63
N MET A 335 -18.69 8.21 2.50
CA MET A 335 -17.56 7.52 3.10
C MET A 335 -16.21 8.14 2.69
N PHE A 336 -16.06 8.41 1.40
CA PHE A 336 -14.86 9.01 0.86
C PHE A 336 -14.63 10.45 1.38
N THR A 337 -15.67 11.29 1.41
CA THR A 337 -15.60 12.63 2.03
C THR A 337 -15.29 12.56 3.52
N THR A 338 -15.94 11.67 4.27
CA THR A 338 -15.65 11.50 5.71
C THR A 338 -14.24 11.00 5.98
N GLY A 339 -13.64 10.23 5.07
CA GLY A 339 -12.23 9.83 5.17
C GLY A 339 -11.29 11.03 5.19
N PHE A 340 -11.51 12.04 4.35
CA PHE A 340 -10.72 13.26 4.38
C PHE A 340 -10.97 14.10 5.64
N CYS A 341 -12.22 14.17 6.12
CA CYS A 341 -12.50 14.82 7.40
C CYS A 341 -11.83 14.10 8.57
N ALA A 342 -11.79 12.76 8.55
CA ALA A 342 -11.10 11.96 9.55
C ALA A 342 -9.58 12.17 9.49
N LEU A 343 -8.98 12.31 8.30
CA LEU A 343 -7.57 12.71 8.16
C LEU A 343 -7.32 14.10 8.74
N ALA A 344 -8.17 15.08 8.45
CA ALA A 344 -8.04 16.43 9.03
C ALA A 344 -8.14 16.41 10.57
N ALA A 345 -9.08 15.63 11.12
CA ALA A 345 -9.20 15.41 12.55
C ALA A 345 -7.95 14.74 13.12
N GLN A 346 -7.43 13.71 12.44
CA GLN A 346 -6.21 13.02 12.83
C GLN A 346 -5.00 13.97 12.89
N PHE A 347 -4.83 14.84 11.89
CA PHE A 347 -3.79 15.87 11.90
C PHE A 347 -3.96 16.85 13.08
N ALA A 348 -5.18 17.29 13.36
CA ALA A 348 -5.47 18.17 14.51
C ALA A 348 -5.24 17.50 15.89
N MET A 349 -5.24 16.16 15.95
CA MET A 349 -4.97 15.42 17.19
C MET A 349 -3.48 15.33 17.55
N TYR A 350 -2.54 15.54 16.61
CA TYR A 350 -1.11 15.52 16.92
C TYR A 350 -0.70 16.61 17.92
N PRO A 351 -1.04 17.91 17.72
CA PRO A 351 -0.76 18.95 18.70
C PRO A 351 -1.38 18.66 20.07
N LEU A 352 -2.60 18.12 20.10
CA LEU A 352 -3.29 17.75 21.34
C LEU A 352 -2.53 16.66 22.09
N THR A 353 -2.14 15.60 21.40
CA THR A 353 -1.39 14.48 21.99
C THR A 353 0.00 14.95 22.46
N SER A 354 0.67 15.79 21.67
CA SER A 354 1.94 16.43 22.04
C SER A 354 1.81 17.26 23.31
N TYR A 355 0.76 18.07 23.42
CA TYR A 355 0.48 18.88 24.61
C TYR A 355 0.25 18.02 25.85
N LEU A 356 -0.55 16.96 25.74
CA LEU A 356 -0.81 16.03 26.84
C LEU A 356 0.46 15.32 27.31
N ALA A 357 1.30 14.85 26.37
CA ALA A 357 2.58 14.22 26.69
C ALA A 357 3.56 15.18 27.37
N ARG A 358 3.65 16.44 26.90
CA ARG A 358 4.48 17.47 27.53
C ARG A 358 4.00 17.82 28.93
N ARG A 359 2.68 17.92 29.14
CA ARG A 359 2.09 18.18 30.45
C ARG A 359 2.41 17.08 31.46
N ALA A 360 2.35 15.82 31.03
CA ALA A 360 2.62 14.67 31.88
C ALA A 360 4.13 14.37 32.03
N GLY A 361 4.97 14.85 31.11
CA GLY A 361 6.39 14.51 31.02
C GLY A 361 6.67 13.06 30.62
N ARG A 362 5.62 12.29 30.28
CA ARG A 362 5.64 10.87 29.94
C ARG A 362 4.40 10.50 29.14
N VAL A 363 4.39 9.32 28.55
CA VAL A 363 3.20 8.73 27.91
C VAL A 363 2.38 8.01 28.99
N ASP A 364 1.36 8.67 29.53
CA ASP A 364 0.44 8.12 30.52
C ASP A 364 -0.86 7.59 29.87
N ALA A 365 -1.80 7.11 30.68
CA ALA A 365 -3.07 6.56 30.19
C ALA A 365 -3.89 7.57 29.38
N VAL A 366 -3.80 8.87 29.67
CA VAL A 366 -4.52 9.91 28.94
C VAL A 366 -3.91 10.10 27.55
N VAL A 367 -2.57 10.08 27.46
CA VAL A 367 -1.87 10.11 26.16
C VAL A 367 -2.21 8.86 25.34
N TYR A 368 -2.21 7.67 25.95
CA TYR A 368 -2.62 6.44 25.25
C TYR A 368 -4.08 6.48 24.76
N LEU A 369 -4.99 7.07 25.53
CA LEU A 369 -6.38 7.26 25.10
C LEU A 369 -6.48 8.23 23.92
N ALA A 370 -5.73 9.33 23.95
CA ALA A 370 -5.65 10.27 22.84
C ALA A 370 -5.09 9.60 21.56
N LEU A 371 -4.04 8.78 21.71
CA LEU A 371 -3.47 7.98 20.62
C LEU A 371 -4.45 6.97 20.05
N ALA A 372 -5.20 6.27 20.91
CA ALA A 372 -6.24 5.35 20.47
C ALA A 372 -7.31 6.07 19.64
N GLY A 373 -7.74 7.26 20.06
CA GLY A 373 -8.64 8.12 19.28
C GLY A 373 -8.04 8.57 17.94
N GLN A 374 -6.76 8.98 17.95
CA GLN A 374 -6.03 9.40 16.76
C GLN A 374 -5.91 8.26 15.73
N LEU A 375 -5.55 7.05 16.16
CA LEU A 375 -5.43 5.88 15.29
C LEU A 375 -6.79 5.34 14.85
N SER A 376 -7.85 5.51 15.64
CA SER A 376 -9.22 5.15 15.24
C SER A 376 -9.69 5.97 14.05
N CYS A 377 -9.23 7.22 13.89
CA CYS A 377 -9.54 8.04 12.71
C CYS A 377 -9.04 7.38 11.42
N THR A 378 -7.89 6.70 11.47
CA THR A 378 -7.33 5.97 10.33
C THR A 378 -8.28 4.87 9.84
N PHE A 379 -9.11 4.27 10.71
CA PHE A 379 -10.03 3.20 10.30
C PHE A 379 -11.05 3.70 9.27
N VAL A 380 -11.50 4.95 9.43
CA VAL A 380 -12.39 5.63 8.47
C VAL A 380 -11.67 5.87 7.13
N VAL A 381 -10.37 6.15 7.17
CA VAL A 381 -9.55 6.38 5.96
C VAL A 381 -9.41 5.10 5.13
N TYR A 382 -9.25 3.94 5.77
CA TYR A 382 -9.24 2.65 5.05
C TYR A 382 -10.57 2.39 4.31
N PHE A 383 -11.72 2.76 4.89
CA PHE A 383 -13.01 2.66 4.18
C PHE A 383 -13.10 3.64 2.99
N ALA A 384 -12.44 4.80 3.07
CA ALA A 384 -12.33 5.72 1.93
C ALA A 384 -11.48 5.09 0.80
N TYR A 385 -10.40 4.37 1.10
CA TYR A 385 -9.65 3.61 0.10
C TYR A 385 -10.52 2.56 -0.59
N SER A 386 -11.30 1.78 0.16
CA SER A 386 -12.24 0.82 -0.43
C SER A 386 -13.26 1.48 -1.36
N SER A 387 -13.72 2.69 -1.02
CA SER A 387 -14.65 3.47 -1.84
C SER A 387 -14.00 4.00 -3.12
N THR A 388 -12.69 4.25 -3.11
CA THR A 388 -11.94 4.74 -4.28
C THR A 388 -12.00 3.76 -5.45
N TYR A 389 -11.86 2.48 -5.14
CA TYR A 389 -11.94 1.42 -6.14
C TYR A 389 -13.28 1.43 -6.88
N MET A 390 -14.38 1.66 -6.15
CA MET A 390 -15.72 1.78 -6.74
C MET A 390 -15.83 2.96 -7.72
N PHE A 391 -15.20 4.10 -7.42
CA PHE A 391 -15.21 5.26 -8.33
C PHE A 391 -14.37 5.02 -9.57
N ILE A 392 -13.19 4.42 -9.42
CA ILE A 392 -12.30 4.10 -10.54
C ILE A 392 -12.97 3.09 -11.47
N MET A 393 -13.61 2.05 -10.92
CA MET A 393 -14.34 1.06 -11.69
C MET A 393 -15.52 1.67 -12.46
N ASN A 394 -16.35 2.48 -11.80
CA ASN A 394 -17.53 3.06 -12.44
C ASN A 394 -17.20 4.19 -13.43
N ALA A 395 -16.03 4.83 -13.29
CA ALA A 395 -15.58 5.84 -14.23
C ALA A 395 -15.04 5.25 -15.53
N ALA A 396 -14.63 3.97 -15.54
CA ALA A 396 -14.05 3.33 -16.71
C ALA A 396 -15.08 3.24 -17.86
N PRO A 397 -14.76 3.71 -19.08
CA PRO A 397 -15.69 3.71 -20.22
C PRO A 397 -16.23 2.34 -20.63
N GLY A 398 -15.52 1.25 -20.30
CA GLY A 398 -15.97 -0.12 -20.54
C GLY A 398 -15.05 -1.16 -19.91
N PRO A 399 -15.45 -2.45 -19.89
CA PRO A 399 -14.69 -3.52 -19.25
C PRO A 399 -13.24 -3.66 -19.75
N ALA A 400 -13.01 -3.48 -21.06
CA ALA A 400 -11.67 -3.51 -21.67
C ALA A 400 -10.72 -2.42 -21.16
N SER A 401 -11.26 -1.29 -20.68
CA SER A 401 -10.46 -0.17 -20.17
C SER A 401 -10.10 -0.29 -18.69
N LEU A 402 -10.72 -1.21 -17.94
CA LEU A 402 -10.56 -1.33 -16.49
C LEU A 402 -9.10 -1.57 -16.09
N GLY A 403 -8.36 -2.40 -16.83
CA GLY A 403 -6.95 -2.66 -16.57
C GLY A 403 -6.11 -1.38 -16.70
N SER A 404 -6.27 -0.65 -17.81
CA SER A 404 -5.54 0.59 -18.09
C SER A 404 -5.88 1.72 -17.10
N VAL A 405 -7.17 1.89 -16.77
CA VAL A 405 -7.62 2.90 -15.80
C VAL A 405 -7.09 2.58 -14.40
N ASN A 406 -7.07 1.31 -13.98
CA ASN A 406 -6.45 0.90 -12.73
C ASN A 406 -4.92 1.08 -12.73
N GLY A 407 -4.26 0.80 -13.85
CA GLY A 407 -2.82 1.07 -14.02
C GLY A 407 -2.50 2.56 -13.86
N LEU A 408 -3.31 3.42 -14.47
CA LEU A 408 -3.17 4.87 -14.34
C LEU A 408 -3.47 5.35 -12.91
N ALA A 409 -4.48 4.78 -12.25
CA ALA A 409 -4.74 5.05 -10.83
C ALA A 409 -3.56 4.68 -9.95
N GLN A 410 -2.95 3.51 -10.20
CA GLN A 410 -1.75 3.10 -9.47
C GLN A 410 -0.61 4.09 -9.67
N LEU A 411 -0.33 4.51 -10.91
CA LEU A 411 0.70 5.48 -11.22
C LEU A 411 0.47 6.83 -10.50
N VAL A 412 -0.74 7.39 -10.64
CA VAL A 412 -1.10 8.66 -9.98
C VAL A 412 -0.93 8.51 -8.46
N GLY A 413 -1.34 7.36 -7.91
CA GLY A 413 -1.08 6.98 -6.54
C GLY A 413 0.40 7.05 -6.21
N THR A 414 1.25 6.22 -6.83
CA THR A 414 2.67 6.07 -6.48
C THR A 414 3.47 7.37 -6.63
N VAL A 415 3.19 8.18 -7.66
CA VAL A 415 3.80 9.51 -7.84
C VAL A 415 3.45 10.46 -6.69
N LEU A 416 2.20 10.46 -6.24
CA LEU A 416 1.83 11.30 -5.11
C LEU A 416 2.29 10.71 -3.76
N ARG A 417 2.38 9.38 -3.63
CA ARG A 417 3.01 8.73 -2.47
C ARG A 417 4.48 9.14 -2.36
N SER A 418 5.23 9.15 -3.47
CA SER A 418 6.66 9.52 -3.46
C SER A 418 6.89 10.97 -3.04
N ALA A 419 5.99 11.89 -3.39
CA ALA A 419 6.09 13.28 -2.93
C ALA A 419 5.65 13.45 -1.46
N SER A 420 4.69 12.66 -1.00
CA SER A 420 4.01 12.87 0.29
C SER A 420 4.91 12.73 1.52
N ALA A 421 5.71 11.66 1.62
CA ALA A 421 6.52 11.39 2.80
C ALA A 421 7.64 12.42 2.97
N SER A 422 8.37 12.76 1.90
CA SER A 422 9.36 13.84 1.92
C SER A 422 8.71 15.17 2.26
N PHE A 423 7.56 15.51 1.66
CA PHE A 423 6.87 16.76 1.98
C PHE A 423 6.49 16.83 3.45
N ALA A 424 5.80 15.82 3.98
CA ALA A 424 5.32 15.80 5.35
C ALA A 424 6.45 15.80 6.38
N LEU A 425 7.48 14.98 6.17
CA LEU A 425 8.57 14.84 7.13
C LEU A 425 9.62 15.95 7.03
N SER A 426 9.82 16.56 5.86
CA SER A 426 10.59 17.80 5.75
C SER A 426 9.86 18.95 6.45
N LEU A 427 8.54 19.05 6.27
CA LEU A 427 7.72 20.07 6.92
C LEU A 427 7.69 19.86 8.44
N PHE A 428 7.64 18.62 8.91
CA PHE A 428 7.79 18.28 10.34
C PHE A 428 9.15 18.72 10.88
N SER A 429 10.24 18.39 10.17
CA SER A 429 11.61 18.76 10.56
C SER A 429 11.79 20.28 10.63
N LEU A 430 11.35 21.01 9.60
CA LEU A 430 11.37 22.48 9.56
C LEU A 430 10.51 23.10 10.66
N SER A 431 9.34 22.53 10.92
CA SER A 431 8.46 23.02 11.97
C SER A 431 9.09 22.84 13.35
N ALA A 432 9.76 21.71 13.60
CA ALA A 432 10.45 21.42 14.85
C ALA A 432 11.72 22.27 15.03
N GLU A 433 12.52 22.45 13.98
CA GLU A 433 13.78 23.22 14.03
C GLU A 433 13.53 24.71 14.26
N HIS A 434 12.65 25.32 13.46
CA HIS A 434 12.36 26.75 13.54
C HIS A 434 11.21 27.10 14.49
N HIS A 435 10.68 26.13 15.24
CA HIS A 435 9.57 26.32 16.19
C HIS A 435 8.33 27.00 15.56
N LEU A 436 8.08 26.76 14.27
CA LEU A 436 6.99 27.38 13.52
C LEU A 436 5.65 26.94 14.09
N ILE A 437 4.84 27.89 14.54
CA ILE A 437 3.57 27.66 15.25
C ILE A 437 3.76 26.66 16.42
N GLY A 438 4.86 26.84 17.18
CA GLY A 438 5.20 25.97 18.31
C GLY A 438 5.54 24.52 17.91
N GLY A 439 5.99 24.29 16.68
CA GLY A 439 6.31 22.96 16.16
C GLY A 439 5.14 22.24 15.47
N ASN A 440 4.00 22.91 15.30
CA ASN A 440 2.77 22.29 14.82
C ASN A 440 2.36 22.68 13.39
N MET A 441 3.18 23.44 12.68
CA MET A 441 2.85 23.96 11.34
C MET A 441 2.52 22.84 10.35
N VAL A 442 3.26 21.73 10.40
CA VAL A 442 3.03 20.56 9.55
C VAL A 442 1.61 20.02 9.64
N TYR A 443 1.07 19.95 10.87
CA TYR A 443 -0.26 19.40 11.11
C TYR A 443 -1.35 20.32 10.58
N ILE A 444 -1.17 21.64 10.72
CA ILE A 444 -2.13 22.64 10.21
C ILE A 444 -2.16 22.61 8.68
N VAL A 445 -1.00 22.59 8.04
CA VAL A 445 -0.89 22.53 6.56
C VAL A 445 -1.55 21.27 6.02
N LEU A 446 -1.28 20.11 6.62
CA LEU A 446 -1.86 18.84 6.18
C LEU A 446 -3.35 18.72 6.50
N ALA A 447 -3.82 19.28 7.63
CA ALA A 447 -5.24 19.37 7.94
C ALA A 447 -5.98 20.24 6.91
N ALA A 448 -5.42 21.40 6.54
CA ALA A 448 -5.99 22.27 5.52
C ALA A 448 -6.01 21.58 4.14
N ALA A 449 -4.95 20.85 3.77
CA ALA A 449 -4.90 20.06 2.55
C ALA A 449 -5.98 18.97 2.53
N ALA A 450 -6.16 18.24 3.63
CA ALA A 450 -7.19 17.22 3.77
C ALA A 450 -8.62 17.81 3.65
N LEU A 451 -8.89 18.98 4.27
CA LEU A 451 -10.18 19.66 4.13
C LEU A 451 -10.42 20.17 2.70
N GLY A 452 -9.38 20.68 2.04
CA GLY A 452 -9.43 21.03 0.62
C GLY A 452 -9.78 19.81 -0.25
N ALA A 453 -9.14 18.67 0.02
CA ALA A 453 -9.43 17.41 -0.67
C ALA A 453 -10.84 16.88 -0.36
N ALA A 454 -11.36 17.07 0.86
CA ALA A 454 -12.74 16.78 1.20
C ALA A 454 -13.71 17.58 0.32
N ARG A 455 -13.42 18.85 0.03
CA ARG A 455 -14.22 19.65 -0.90
C ARG A 455 -14.12 19.14 -2.34
N CYS A 456 -12.93 18.76 -2.81
CA CYS A 456 -12.74 18.14 -4.13
C CYS A 456 -13.51 16.83 -4.28
N SER A 457 -13.69 16.07 -3.20
CA SER A 457 -14.48 14.83 -3.23
C SER A 457 -15.96 15.02 -3.55
N LEU A 458 -16.49 16.24 -3.37
CA LEU A 458 -17.88 16.54 -3.72
C LEU A 458 -18.14 16.51 -5.24
N LEU A 459 -17.07 16.58 -6.05
CA LEU A 459 -17.11 16.43 -7.51
C LEU A 459 -17.38 14.98 -7.95
N LEU A 460 -17.20 14.00 -7.05
CA LEU A 460 -17.51 12.59 -7.34
C LEU A 460 -19.04 12.39 -7.44
N PRO A 461 -19.48 11.43 -8.27
CA PRO A 461 -20.90 11.16 -8.48
C PRO A 461 -21.59 10.71 -7.19
N LYS A 462 -22.84 11.16 -6.99
CA LYS A 462 -23.67 10.81 -5.82
C LYS A 462 -24.08 9.35 -5.83
N THR A 463 -24.33 8.81 -7.01
CA THR A 463 -24.78 7.46 -7.28
C THR A 463 -23.77 6.76 -8.19
N LEU A 464 -23.46 5.51 -7.88
CA LEU A 464 -22.50 4.70 -8.63
C LEU A 464 -23.13 3.97 -9.83
N ARG A 465 -24.46 4.04 -9.98
CA ARG A 465 -25.16 3.49 -11.14
C ARG A 465 -25.26 4.56 -12.23
N PRO A 466 -24.99 4.23 -13.50
CA PRO A 466 -25.50 5.05 -14.58
C PRO A 466 -27.04 5.04 -14.45
N GLU A 467 -27.64 6.21 -14.31
CA GLU A 467 -29.06 6.33 -14.63
C GLU A 467 -29.18 5.84 -16.07
N ALA A 468 -29.98 4.80 -16.29
CA ALA A 468 -30.39 4.42 -17.64
C ALA A 468 -30.95 5.71 -18.24
N LYS A 469 -30.26 6.27 -19.24
CA LYS A 469 -30.78 7.43 -19.96
C LYS A 469 -32.14 7.01 -20.51
N PRO A 470 -33.20 7.81 -20.26
CA PRO A 470 -34.55 7.49 -20.72
C PRO A 470 -34.63 7.42 -22.24
#